data_AF-A0A937VN88-F1
#
_entry.id   AF-A0A937VN88-F1
#
_cell.length_a   1.000
_cell.length_b   1.000
_cell.length_c   1.000
_cell.angle_alpha   90.00
_cell.angle_beta   90.00
_cell.angle_gamma   90.00
#
_symmetry.space_group_name_H-M   'P 1'
#
loop_
_entity.id
_entity.type
_entity.pdbx_description
1 polymer ?
#
loop_
_entity_poly.entity_id
_entity_poly.type
_entity_poly.pdbx_seq_one_letter_code
_entity_poly.pdbx_strand_id
1 'polypeptide(L)'
;MVSHELIGFLNLTWQGLVMLIIGGLLLYLGIARNVEPVLLLPIGIGILLTNIPLSGLTEAGGLFGVLRQAGIETELFPLLVFIGVGSMIDFGSLLARPYTVLLGAAAQFGIFGTFLLAYMVGDGWLRLLPLNLAQAASVGVIGSADGPTSIYVSSILAPELLSPIAVAAYSYMALVPIIQPPIMKLLTTKEERQIRMPIVEKEVSQKMKILFPVVVIIVVGLIAPKATALIGCLMLGNLLKESGVVPGLSAAAENALVNIVTILLGLTVGGMMLATEFLKPQTIIVFVMGIVAFALDTGA
;
A
#
# COMPACT_ATOMS: atom_id res chain seq x y z
N MET A 1 -32.46 32.51 -7.39
CA MET A 1 -32.63 31.28 -6.58
C MET A 1 -32.05 30.02 -7.24
N VAL A 2 -32.07 29.89 -8.58
CA VAL A 2 -31.48 28.72 -9.29
C VAL A 2 -29.94 28.68 -9.27
N SER A 3 -29.27 29.79 -8.89
CA SER A 3 -27.81 29.90 -8.92
C SER A 3 -27.08 29.14 -7.80
N HIS A 4 -27.75 28.73 -6.71
CA HIS A 4 -27.08 28.03 -5.60
C HIS A 4 -27.03 26.50 -5.74
N GLU A 5 -27.96 25.89 -6.48
CA GLU A 5 -28.00 24.43 -6.62
C GLU A 5 -27.05 23.90 -7.71
N LEU A 6 -26.73 24.71 -8.71
CA LEU A 6 -25.82 24.35 -9.81
C LEU A 6 -24.37 24.84 -9.60
N ILE A 7 -24.02 25.37 -8.43
CA ILE A 7 -22.67 25.90 -8.17
C ILE A 7 -21.62 24.83 -8.41
N GLY A 8 -21.92 23.57 -8.06
CA GLY A 8 -21.02 22.44 -8.31
C GLY A 8 -20.70 22.26 -9.80
N PHE A 9 -21.70 22.35 -10.68
CA PHE A 9 -21.48 22.27 -12.12
C PHE A 9 -20.73 23.48 -12.67
N LEU A 10 -21.00 24.68 -12.12
CA LEU A 10 -20.37 25.93 -12.54
C LEU A 10 -18.89 26.04 -12.12
N ASN A 11 -18.48 25.31 -11.08
CA ASN A 11 -17.10 25.28 -10.58
C ASN A 11 -16.36 23.99 -10.96
N LEU A 12 -16.95 23.17 -11.84
CA LEU A 12 -16.31 21.96 -12.30
C LEU A 12 -15.14 22.31 -13.22
N THR A 13 -13.93 22.04 -12.74
CA THR A 13 -12.71 22.20 -13.52
C THR A 13 -12.54 21.02 -14.48
N TRP A 14 -11.82 21.22 -15.58
CA TRP A 14 -11.51 20.12 -16.51
C TRP A 14 -10.67 19.03 -15.82
N GLN A 15 -9.80 19.41 -14.88
CA GLN A 15 -9.04 18.48 -14.05
C GLN A 15 -9.97 17.62 -13.19
N GLY A 16 -10.95 18.24 -12.54
CA GLY A 16 -11.97 17.52 -11.76
C GLY A 16 -12.75 16.53 -12.62
N LEU A 17 -13.15 16.93 -13.84
CA LEU A 17 -13.83 16.05 -14.78
C LEU A 17 -13.00 14.81 -15.14
N VAL A 18 -11.68 14.96 -15.39
CA VAL A 18 -10.78 13.83 -15.66
C VAL A 18 -10.74 12.88 -14.47
N MET A 19 -10.63 13.40 -13.25
CA MET A 19 -10.64 12.55 -12.06
C MET A 19 -11.98 11.85 -11.82
N LEU A 20 -13.10 12.51 -12.12
CA LEU A 20 -14.42 11.86 -12.07
C LEU A 20 -14.52 10.69 -13.06
N ILE A 21 -13.95 10.84 -14.26
CA ILE A 21 -13.87 9.75 -15.25
C ILE A 21 -12.98 8.61 -14.71
N ILE A 22 -11.83 8.92 -14.10
CA ILE A 22 -10.95 7.92 -13.50
C ILE A 22 -11.66 7.17 -12.36
N GLY A 23 -12.32 7.89 -11.44
CA GLY A 23 -13.11 7.30 -10.37
C GLY A 23 -14.21 6.38 -10.91
N GLY A 24 -14.95 6.84 -11.92
CA GLY A 24 -15.96 6.04 -12.62
C GLY A 24 -15.40 4.80 -13.30
N LEU A 25 -14.21 4.90 -13.90
CA LEU A 25 -13.51 3.76 -14.50
C LEU A 25 -13.12 2.71 -13.46
N LEU A 26 -12.60 3.13 -12.30
CA LEU A 26 -12.27 2.20 -11.21
C LEU A 26 -13.52 1.50 -10.66
N LEU A 27 -14.64 2.22 -10.52
CA LEU A 27 -15.93 1.62 -10.17
C LEU A 27 -16.41 0.62 -11.22
N TYR A 28 -16.28 0.94 -12.50
CA TYR A 28 -16.61 0.01 -13.57
C TYR A 28 -15.75 -1.26 -13.51
N LEU A 29 -14.45 -1.14 -13.27
CA LEU A 29 -13.55 -2.28 -13.13
C LEU A 29 -13.90 -3.13 -11.90
N GLY A 30 -14.20 -2.50 -10.76
CA GLY A 30 -14.61 -3.19 -9.54
C GLY A 30 -15.96 -3.90 -9.68
N ILE A 31 -16.98 -3.22 -10.21
CA ILE A 31 -18.36 -3.74 -10.26
C ILE A 31 -18.58 -4.64 -11.48
N ALA A 32 -18.29 -4.13 -12.68
CA ALA A 32 -18.64 -4.83 -13.93
C ALA A 32 -17.62 -5.89 -14.33
N ARG A 33 -16.34 -5.71 -13.95
CA ARG A 33 -15.26 -6.66 -14.27
C ARG A 33 -14.81 -7.49 -13.05
N ASN A 34 -15.38 -7.27 -11.86
CA ASN A 34 -15.02 -7.95 -10.61
C ASN A 34 -13.51 -7.94 -10.33
N VAL A 35 -12.82 -6.88 -10.74
CA VAL A 35 -11.38 -6.72 -10.47
C VAL A 35 -11.25 -6.11 -9.07
N GLU A 36 -10.77 -6.89 -8.10
CA GLU A 36 -10.51 -6.45 -6.72
C GLU A 36 -11.58 -5.49 -6.13
N PRO A 37 -12.86 -5.88 -6.12
CA PRO A 37 -13.96 -4.99 -5.77
C PRO A 37 -13.86 -4.43 -4.34
N VAL A 38 -13.26 -5.19 -3.42
CA VAL A 38 -13.07 -4.80 -2.01
C VAL A 38 -12.24 -3.52 -1.89
N LEU A 39 -11.30 -3.30 -2.82
CA LEU A 39 -10.40 -2.14 -2.81
C LEU A 39 -10.83 -1.08 -3.83
N LEU A 40 -11.21 -1.48 -5.05
CA LEU A 40 -11.54 -0.53 -6.11
C LEU A 40 -12.83 0.26 -5.86
N LEU A 41 -13.84 -0.33 -5.19
CA LEU A 41 -15.07 0.41 -4.88
C LEU A 41 -14.81 1.58 -3.93
N PRO A 42 -14.22 1.38 -2.73
CA PRO A 42 -13.94 2.47 -1.81
C PRO A 42 -13.03 3.54 -2.42
N ILE A 43 -12.00 3.15 -3.18
CA ILE A 43 -11.09 4.09 -3.85
C ILE A 43 -11.82 4.90 -4.92
N GLY A 44 -12.60 4.23 -5.79
CA GLY A 44 -13.37 4.88 -6.84
C GLY A 44 -14.36 5.90 -6.28
N ILE A 45 -15.11 5.54 -5.24
CA ILE A 45 -16.01 6.47 -4.54
C ILE A 45 -15.23 7.63 -3.89
N GLY A 46 -14.08 7.35 -3.25
CA GLY A 46 -13.22 8.38 -2.67
C GLY A 46 -12.78 9.42 -3.71
N ILE A 47 -12.34 8.98 -4.89
CA ILE A 47 -11.96 9.87 -6.00
C ILE A 47 -13.15 10.71 -6.46
N LEU A 48 -14.33 10.11 -6.62
CA LEU A 48 -15.52 10.85 -7.03
C LEU A 48 -15.86 11.95 -6.02
N LEU A 49 -15.97 11.60 -4.75
CA LEU A 49 -16.36 12.53 -3.68
C LEU A 49 -15.36 13.68 -3.51
N THR A 50 -14.08 13.40 -3.62
CA THR A 50 -12.97 14.37 -3.49
C THR A 50 -12.98 15.42 -4.59
N ASN A 51 -13.40 15.03 -5.80
CA ASN A 51 -13.33 15.88 -6.98
C ASN A 51 -14.67 16.56 -7.32
N ILE A 52 -15.69 16.39 -6.47
CA ILE A 52 -16.88 17.25 -6.51
C ILE A 52 -16.50 18.63 -5.95
N PRO A 53 -16.62 19.71 -6.75
CA PRO A 53 -16.20 21.03 -6.33
C PRO A 53 -17.05 21.56 -5.17
N LEU A 54 -16.42 22.32 -4.27
CA LEU A 54 -17.04 22.96 -3.09
C LEU A 54 -17.69 21.96 -2.11
N SER A 55 -17.26 20.69 -2.11
CA SER A 55 -17.77 19.68 -1.20
C SER A 55 -17.27 19.85 0.25
N GLY A 56 -16.16 20.57 0.45
CA GLY A 56 -15.53 20.76 1.76
C GLY A 56 -14.94 19.47 2.36
N LEU A 57 -15.00 18.33 1.67
CA LEU A 57 -14.63 17.02 2.20
C LEU A 57 -13.12 16.86 2.42
N THR A 58 -12.32 17.59 1.66
CA THR A 58 -10.85 17.53 1.67
C THR A 58 -10.20 18.57 2.58
N GLU A 59 -10.99 19.50 3.12
CA GLU A 59 -10.52 20.51 4.06
C GLU A 59 -10.11 19.85 5.39
N ALA A 60 -9.31 20.53 6.21
CA ALA A 60 -8.78 19.96 7.46
C ALA A 60 -9.87 19.47 8.44
N GLY A 61 -11.06 20.09 8.41
CA GLY A 61 -12.23 19.64 9.18
C GLY A 61 -13.20 18.74 8.40
N GLY A 62 -12.94 18.49 7.12
CA GLY A 62 -13.71 17.61 6.25
C GLY A 62 -13.41 16.14 6.50
N LEU A 63 -14.32 15.27 6.08
CA LEU A 63 -14.21 13.82 6.30
C LEU A 63 -12.85 13.24 5.86
N PHE A 64 -12.40 13.55 4.63
CA PHE A 64 -11.14 13.03 4.11
C PHE A 64 -9.93 13.71 4.74
N GLY A 65 -10.05 14.99 5.14
CA GLY A 65 -9.00 15.68 5.89
C GLY A 65 -8.72 15.01 7.23
N VAL A 66 -9.78 14.74 8.01
CA VAL A 66 -9.69 14.07 9.30
C VAL A 66 -9.20 12.63 9.14
N LEU A 67 -9.74 11.87 8.18
CA LEU A 67 -9.31 10.50 7.94
C LEU A 67 -7.84 10.41 7.48
N ARG A 68 -7.37 11.35 6.66
CA ARG A 68 -5.97 11.43 6.26
C ARG A 68 -5.06 11.69 7.45
N GLN A 69 -5.40 12.70 8.26
CA GLN A 69 -4.60 13.08 9.42
C GLN A 69 -4.58 11.98 10.49
N ALA A 70 -5.75 11.41 10.81
CA ALA A 70 -5.89 10.42 11.86
C ALA A 70 -5.49 9.00 11.44
N GLY A 71 -5.52 8.70 10.13
CA GLY A 71 -5.40 7.35 9.61
C GLY A 71 -4.14 7.07 8.79
N ILE A 72 -3.78 7.99 7.89
CA ILE A 72 -2.65 7.83 6.96
C ILE A 72 -1.38 8.45 7.54
N GLU A 73 -1.44 9.70 7.99
CA GLU A 73 -0.27 10.43 8.51
C GLU A 73 0.27 9.84 9.81
N THR A 74 -0.61 9.27 10.64
CA THR A 74 -0.27 8.54 11.86
C THR A 74 -0.04 7.05 11.62
N GLU A 75 -0.22 6.57 10.38
CA GLU A 75 -0.12 5.16 9.99
C GLU A 75 -1.14 4.23 10.69
N LEU A 76 -2.14 4.79 11.38
CA LEU A 76 -3.12 4.02 12.13
C LEU A 76 -3.86 3.00 11.26
N PHE A 77 -4.30 3.37 10.05
CA PHE A 77 -5.02 2.43 9.19
C PHE A 77 -4.14 1.27 8.73
N PRO A 78 -2.93 1.49 8.16
CA PRO A 78 -1.99 0.39 7.89
C PRO A 78 -1.75 -0.49 9.12
N LEU A 79 -1.45 0.09 10.29
CA LEU A 79 -1.17 -0.67 11.51
C LEU A 79 -2.33 -1.59 11.92
N LEU A 80 -3.58 -1.11 11.80
CA LEU A 80 -4.76 -1.92 12.08
C LEU A 80 -4.96 -3.03 11.04
N VAL A 81 -4.67 -2.78 9.75
CA VAL A 81 -4.65 -3.85 8.72
C VAL A 81 -3.61 -4.91 9.06
N PHE A 82 -2.41 -4.52 9.52
CA PHE A 82 -1.36 -5.46 9.89
C PHE A 82 -1.76 -6.37 11.06
N ILE A 83 -2.57 -5.90 12.01
CA ILE A 83 -3.13 -6.78 13.06
C ILE A 83 -3.98 -7.89 12.43
N GLY A 84 -4.89 -7.52 11.52
CA GLY A 84 -5.75 -8.51 10.87
C GLY A 84 -4.99 -9.46 9.93
N VAL A 85 -4.05 -8.94 9.14
CA VAL A 85 -3.15 -9.75 8.30
C VAL A 85 -2.33 -10.71 9.16
N GLY A 86 -1.82 -10.25 10.29
CA GLY A 86 -1.11 -11.07 11.27
C GLY A 86 -1.96 -12.24 11.78
N SER A 87 -3.26 -12.03 12.01
CA SER A 87 -4.19 -13.09 12.39
C SER A 87 -4.57 -14.05 11.26
N MET A 88 -4.27 -13.72 9.99
CA MET A 88 -4.51 -14.60 8.85
C MET A 88 -3.29 -15.47 8.51
N ILE A 89 -2.07 -14.92 8.63
CA ILE A 89 -0.82 -15.60 8.22
C ILE A 89 -0.58 -16.88 9.04
N ASP A 90 -0.12 -17.93 8.36
CA ASP A 90 0.42 -19.14 9.00
C ASP A 90 1.96 -19.13 8.98
N PHE A 91 2.55 -18.77 10.12
CA PHE A 91 4.00 -18.76 10.32
C PHE A 91 4.60 -20.16 10.52
N GLY A 92 3.78 -21.21 10.62
CA GLY A 92 4.26 -22.59 10.67
C GLY A 92 5.10 -22.95 9.45
N SER A 93 4.70 -22.47 8.27
CA SER A 93 5.45 -22.67 7.02
C SER A 93 6.82 -21.98 7.03
N LEU A 94 6.90 -20.75 7.54
CA LEU A 94 8.14 -19.98 7.72
C LEU A 94 9.07 -20.67 8.72
N LEU A 95 8.52 -21.10 9.87
CA LEU A 95 9.27 -21.77 10.93
C LEU A 95 9.79 -23.14 10.48
N ALA A 96 9.02 -23.86 9.64
CA ALA A 96 9.45 -25.12 9.04
C ALA A 96 10.57 -24.95 8.01
N ARG A 97 10.62 -23.80 7.32
CA ARG A 97 11.61 -23.46 6.29
C ARG A 97 12.19 -22.05 6.48
N PRO A 98 13.09 -21.84 7.47
CA PRO A 98 13.62 -20.50 7.77
C PRO A 98 14.35 -19.83 6.61
N TYR A 99 14.86 -20.61 5.65
CA TYR A 99 15.54 -20.07 4.47
C TYR A 99 14.63 -19.20 3.59
N THR A 100 13.29 -19.32 3.70
CA THR A 100 12.37 -18.45 2.96
C THR A 100 12.45 -16.99 3.38
N VAL A 101 13.03 -16.68 4.56
CA VAL A 101 13.38 -15.30 4.95
C VAL A 101 14.34 -14.66 3.95
N LEU A 102 15.22 -15.44 3.31
CA LEU A 102 16.14 -14.94 2.30
C LEU A 102 15.43 -14.49 1.01
N LEU A 103 14.27 -15.07 0.68
CA LEU A 103 13.44 -14.60 -0.43
C LEU A 103 12.87 -13.21 -0.11
N GLY A 104 12.48 -12.98 1.16
CA GLY A 104 12.06 -11.64 1.61
C GLY A 104 13.19 -10.61 1.58
N ALA A 105 14.43 -11.04 1.89
CA ALA A 105 15.61 -10.18 1.74
C ALA A 105 15.92 -9.88 0.26
N ALA A 106 15.70 -10.84 -0.64
CA ALA A 106 15.84 -10.66 -2.08
C ALA A 106 14.83 -9.65 -2.64
N ALA A 107 13.57 -9.70 -2.21
CA ALA A 107 12.54 -8.73 -2.61
C ALA A 107 12.98 -7.28 -2.31
N GLN A 108 13.66 -7.03 -1.20
CA GLN A 108 14.15 -5.67 -0.89
C GLN A 108 15.18 -5.12 -1.91
N PHE A 109 15.75 -5.94 -2.80
CA PHE A 109 16.53 -5.45 -3.94
C PHE A 109 15.70 -4.66 -4.96
N GLY A 110 14.37 -4.84 -4.99
CA GLY A 110 13.45 -4.05 -5.80
C GLY A 110 13.58 -2.55 -5.52
N ILE A 111 13.86 -2.15 -4.27
CA ILE A 111 14.14 -0.75 -3.88
C ILE A 111 15.35 -0.21 -4.65
N PHE A 112 16.45 -0.95 -4.65
CA PHE A 112 17.69 -0.53 -5.31
C PHE A 112 17.53 -0.52 -6.83
N GLY A 113 16.84 -1.51 -7.41
CA GLY A 113 16.53 -1.54 -8.84
C GLY A 113 15.69 -0.33 -9.27
N THR A 114 14.66 0.00 -8.48
CA THR A 114 13.81 1.17 -8.71
C THR A 114 14.58 2.47 -8.59
N PHE A 115 15.40 2.62 -7.54
CA PHE A 115 16.26 3.78 -7.34
C PHE A 115 17.21 3.97 -8.53
N LEU A 116 17.90 2.91 -8.97
CA LEU A 116 18.83 2.97 -10.09
C LEU A 116 18.12 3.40 -11.37
N LEU A 117 16.94 2.84 -11.67
CA LEU A 117 16.16 3.25 -12.82
C LEU A 117 15.64 4.68 -12.72
N ALA A 118 15.13 5.09 -11.56
CA ALA A 118 14.69 6.46 -11.30
C ALA A 118 15.85 7.46 -11.49
N TYR A 119 17.05 7.11 -11.02
CA TYR A 119 18.25 7.91 -11.20
C TYR A 119 18.70 7.94 -12.66
N MET A 120 18.68 6.81 -13.37
CA MET A 120 19.08 6.74 -14.78
C MET A 120 18.18 7.57 -15.70
N VAL A 121 16.86 7.54 -15.47
CA VAL A 121 15.88 8.31 -16.26
C VAL A 121 15.85 9.78 -15.81
N GLY A 122 16.20 10.05 -14.55
CA GLY A 122 16.39 11.37 -13.96
C GLY A 122 17.70 12.07 -14.35
N ASP A 123 18.43 12.58 -13.35
CA ASP A 123 19.73 13.26 -13.50
C ASP A 123 20.87 12.39 -14.08
N GLY A 124 20.66 11.08 -14.23
CA GLY A 124 21.62 10.13 -14.76
C GLY A 124 21.79 10.19 -16.29
N TRP A 125 21.91 9.02 -16.91
CA TRP A 125 22.36 8.88 -18.30
C TRP A 125 21.33 9.30 -19.35
N LEU A 126 20.03 9.10 -19.09
CA LEU A 126 18.95 9.32 -20.06
C LEU A 126 18.35 10.75 -20.01
N ARG A 127 18.43 11.44 -18.85
CA ARG A 127 17.94 12.83 -18.65
C ARG A 127 16.56 13.12 -19.24
N LEU A 128 15.65 12.15 -19.12
CA LEU A 128 14.28 12.29 -19.63
C LEU A 128 13.36 12.94 -18.61
N LEU A 129 13.69 12.85 -17.31
CA LEU A 129 12.90 13.36 -16.20
C LEU A 129 13.72 14.31 -15.32
N PRO A 130 13.13 15.38 -14.76
CA PRO A 130 13.81 16.28 -13.84
C PRO A 130 13.79 15.70 -12.41
N LEU A 131 14.41 14.53 -12.21
CA LEU A 131 14.52 13.89 -10.90
C LEU A 131 15.97 13.97 -10.41
N ASN A 132 16.18 14.68 -9.30
CA ASN A 132 17.47 14.72 -8.64
C ASN A 132 17.76 13.40 -7.88
N LEU A 133 19.00 13.20 -7.42
CA LEU A 133 19.39 11.99 -6.70
C LEU A 133 18.51 11.69 -5.47
N ALA A 134 18.13 12.72 -4.71
CA ALA A 134 17.33 12.58 -3.48
C ALA A 134 15.87 12.22 -3.79
N GLN A 135 15.30 12.79 -4.85
CA GLN A 135 13.99 12.47 -5.40
C GLN A 135 13.97 11.06 -5.97
N ALA A 136 14.99 10.66 -6.74
CA ALA A 136 15.14 9.31 -7.25
C ALA A 136 15.25 8.27 -6.12
N ALA A 137 15.98 8.58 -5.05
CA ALA A 137 16.03 7.75 -3.85
C ALA A 137 14.66 7.63 -3.18
N SER A 138 13.93 8.75 -3.04
CA SER A 138 12.60 8.76 -2.43
C SER A 138 11.56 7.97 -3.25
N VAL A 139 11.63 8.06 -4.58
CA VAL A 139 10.81 7.24 -5.49
C VAL A 139 11.22 5.77 -5.44
N GLY A 140 12.52 5.48 -5.32
CA GLY A 140 13.05 4.13 -5.19
C GLY A 140 12.48 3.37 -4.00
N VAL A 141 12.29 4.07 -2.87
CA VAL A 141 11.71 3.48 -1.64
C VAL A 141 10.26 3.05 -1.82
N ILE A 142 9.50 3.56 -2.81
CA ILE A 142 8.16 3.04 -3.13
C ILE A 142 8.22 1.52 -3.42
N GLY A 143 9.32 1.04 -4.00
CA GLY A 143 9.58 -0.37 -4.27
C GLY A 143 9.76 -1.23 -3.02
N SER A 144 9.80 -0.65 -1.80
CA SER A 144 9.77 -1.42 -0.56
C SER A 144 8.38 -1.97 -0.25
N ALA A 145 7.36 -1.51 -1.00
CA ALA A 145 5.94 -1.75 -0.75
C ALA A 145 5.50 -1.38 0.69
N ASP A 146 6.25 -0.48 1.34
CA ASP A 146 6.04 -0.06 2.71
C ASP A 146 5.81 1.46 2.78
N GLY A 147 4.56 1.84 3.04
CA GLY A 147 4.10 3.23 3.09
C GLY A 147 4.86 4.08 4.12
N PRO A 148 4.91 3.67 5.40
CA PRO A 148 5.70 4.31 6.46
C PRO A 148 7.15 4.62 6.08
N THR A 149 7.88 3.64 5.56
CA THR A 149 9.27 3.83 5.14
C THR A 149 9.36 4.79 3.94
N SER A 150 8.43 4.70 2.98
CA SER A 150 8.35 5.62 1.83
C SER A 150 8.08 7.07 2.24
N ILE A 151 7.17 7.31 3.19
CA ILE A 151 6.86 8.63 3.72
C ILE A 151 8.04 9.17 4.53
N TYR A 152 8.62 8.35 5.40
CA TYR A 152 9.73 8.77 6.24
C TYR A 152 10.93 9.21 5.39
N VAL A 153 11.34 8.37 4.42
CA VAL A 153 12.48 8.70 3.57
C VAL A 153 12.20 9.91 2.70
N SER A 154 11.01 10.01 2.09
CA SER A 154 10.64 11.18 1.29
C SER A 154 10.55 12.46 2.12
N SER A 155 10.11 12.40 3.38
CA SER A 155 10.08 13.58 4.28
C SER A 155 11.46 14.17 4.57
N ILE A 156 12.53 13.37 4.43
CA ILE A 156 13.90 13.81 4.67
C ILE A 156 14.60 14.18 3.34
N LEU A 157 14.40 13.37 2.31
CA LEU A 157 15.15 13.48 1.05
C LEU A 157 14.45 14.32 -0.01
N ALA A 158 13.12 14.28 -0.09
CA ALA A 158 12.33 15.03 -1.08
C ALA A 158 10.95 15.44 -0.52
N PRO A 159 10.90 16.39 0.44
CA PRO A 159 9.65 16.82 1.08
C PRO A 159 8.58 17.29 0.09
N GLU A 160 9.01 17.88 -1.03
CA GLU A 160 8.14 18.33 -2.11
C GLU A 160 7.44 17.19 -2.87
N LEU A 161 7.99 15.97 -2.81
CA LEU A 161 7.40 14.76 -3.37
C LEU A 161 6.68 13.91 -2.32
N LEU A 162 6.65 14.31 -1.06
CA LEU A 162 6.01 13.55 0.02
C LEU A 162 4.56 13.22 -0.33
N SER A 163 3.75 14.21 -0.71
CA SER A 163 2.33 13.98 -1.03
C SER A 163 2.14 13.05 -2.23
N PRO A 164 2.81 13.25 -3.38
CA PRO A 164 2.81 12.28 -4.49
C PRO A 164 3.26 10.87 -4.10
N ILE A 165 4.33 10.74 -3.32
CA ILE A 165 4.90 9.46 -2.90
C ILE A 165 3.97 8.74 -1.92
N ALA A 166 3.37 9.45 -0.97
CA ALA A 166 2.41 8.89 -0.03
C ALA A 166 1.18 8.34 -0.77
N VAL A 167 0.63 9.11 -1.71
CA VAL A 167 -0.51 8.68 -2.53
C VAL A 167 -0.12 7.47 -3.39
N ALA A 168 1.05 7.49 -4.03
CA ALA A 168 1.55 6.39 -4.84
C ALA A 168 1.77 5.11 -4.02
N ALA A 169 2.48 5.19 -2.88
CA ALA A 169 2.82 4.05 -2.04
C ALA A 169 1.57 3.31 -1.56
N TYR A 170 0.58 4.03 -1.00
CA TYR A 170 -0.66 3.39 -0.54
C TYR A 170 -1.56 2.94 -1.68
N SER A 171 -1.58 3.66 -2.81
CA SER A 171 -2.31 3.22 -3.99
C SER A 171 -1.75 1.92 -4.55
N TYR A 172 -0.43 1.79 -4.66
CA TYR A 172 0.18 0.56 -5.17
C TYR A 172 0.07 -0.61 -4.23
N MET A 173 0.17 -0.39 -2.91
CA MET A 173 -0.09 -1.42 -1.91
C MET A 173 -1.52 -1.99 -2.08
N ALA A 174 -2.50 -1.16 -2.40
CA ALA A 174 -3.86 -1.61 -2.70
C ALA A 174 -4.01 -2.26 -4.10
N LEU A 175 -3.12 -1.96 -5.04
CA LEU A 175 -3.18 -2.46 -6.42
C LEU A 175 -2.26 -3.67 -6.68
N VAL A 176 -1.52 -4.15 -5.67
CA VAL A 176 -0.66 -5.35 -5.76
C VAL A 176 -1.38 -6.54 -6.42
N PRO A 177 -2.62 -6.91 -6.05
CA PRO A 177 -3.29 -8.06 -6.66
C PRO A 177 -3.57 -7.91 -8.15
N ILE A 178 -3.57 -6.67 -8.69
CA ILE A 178 -3.74 -6.40 -10.12
C ILE A 178 -2.39 -6.37 -10.84
N ILE A 179 -1.38 -5.77 -10.20
CA ILE A 179 -0.05 -5.57 -10.79
C ILE A 179 0.76 -6.88 -10.82
N GLN A 180 0.74 -7.63 -9.73
CA GLN A 180 1.62 -8.78 -9.50
C GLN A 180 1.31 -9.99 -10.42
N PRO A 181 0.05 -10.42 -10.64
CA PRO A 181 -0.21 -11.63 -11.42
C PRO A 181 0.23 -11.57 -12.90
N PRO A 182 0.07 -10.45 -13.63
CA PRO A 182 0.63 -10.30 -14.98
C PRO A 182 2.15 -10.49 -15.03
N ILE A 183 2.90 -9.94 -14.07
CA ILE A 183 4.36 -10.04 -14.01
C ILE A 183 4.78 -11.48 -13.74
N MET A 184 4.14 -12.13 -12.76
CA MET A 184 4.34 -13.57 -12.49
C MET A 184 4.07 -14.39 -13.75
N LYS A 185 3.03 -14.04 -14.51
CA LYS A 185 2.68 -14.73 -15.76
C LYS A 185 3.71 -14.53 -16.88
N LEU A 186 4.45 -13.43 -16.85
CA LEU A 186 5.45 -13.07 -17.86
C LEU A 186 6.84 -13.65 -17.55
N LEU A 187 7.23 -13.69 -16.27
CA LEU A 187 8.58 -14.10 -15.87
C LEU A 187 8.72 -15.59 -15.57
N THR A 188 7.68 -16.24 -15.04
CA THR A 188 7.77 -17.68 -14.70
C THR A 188 7.27 -18.55 -15.84
N THR A 189 7.72 -19.79 -15.94
CA THR A 189 7.22 -20.77 -16.92
C THR A 189 6.02 -21.55 -16.39
N LYS A 190 5.28 -22.25 -17.28
CA LYS A 190 4.20 -23.15 -16.83
C LYS A 190 4.72 -24.33 -16.00
N GLU A 191 5.94 -24.80 -16.31
CA GLU A 191 6.59 -25.90 -15.61
C GLU A 191 6.96 -25.51 -14.17
N GLU A 192 7.54 -24.31 -13.98
CA GLU A 192 7.86 -23.77 -12.65
C GLU A 192 6.60 -23.60 -11.77
N ARG A 193 5.50 -23.12 -12.35
CA ARG A 193 4.22 -22.94 -11.64
C ARG A 193 3.56 -24.25 -11.23
N GLN A 194 3.96 -25.37 -11.83
CA GLN A 194 3.42 -26.70 -11.53
C GLN A 194 4.30 -27.49 -10.56
N ILE A 195 5.42 -26.93 -10.11
CA ILE A 195 6.27 -27.54 -9.09
C ILE A 195 5.44 -27.76 -7.83
N ARG A 196 5.29 -29.04 -7.44
CA ARG A 196 4.61 -29.39 -6.19
C ARG A 196 5.52 -29.06 -5.02
N MET A 197 5.10 -28.11 -4.20
CA MET A 197 5.77 -27.82 -2.95
C MET A 197 5.59 -29.01 -2.00
N PRO A 198 6.66 -29.72 -1.61
CA PRO A 198 6.50 -30.89 -0.74
C PRO A 198 5.97 -30.41 0.61
N ILE A 199 4.91 -31.04 1.10
CA ILE A 199 4.38 -30.80 2.45
C ILE A 199 5.47 -31.25 3.41
N VAL A 200 6.06 -30.30 4.14
CA VAL A 200 7.04 -30.65 5.18
C VAL A 200 6.26 -31.10 6.39
N GLU A 201 6.40 -32.37 6.76
CA GLU A 201 5.80 -32.97 7.96
C GLU A 201 6.42 -32.47 9.28
N LYS A 202 7.25 -31.42 9.26
CA LYS A 202 7.76 -30.82 10.50
C LYS A 202 6.64 -30.04 11.16
N GLU A 203 5.88 -30.73 11.99
CA GLU A 203 4.95 -30.11 12.92
C GLU A 203 5.72 -29.17 13.85
N VAL A 204 5.62 -27.88 13.56
CA VAL A 204 6.17 -26.84 14.44
C VAL A 204 5.36 -26.86 15.74
N SER A 205 6.04 -27.05 16.87
CA SER A 205 5.39 -27.09 18.18
C SER A 205 4.58 -25.81 18.44
N GLN A 206 3.39 -25.95 19.04
CA GLN A 206 2.54 -24.81 19.42
C GLN A 206 3.28 -23.79 20.31
N LYS A 207 4.19 -24.27 21.17
CA LYS A 207 5.03 -23.39 22.00
C LYS A 207 5.94 -22.50 21.16
N MET A 208 6.50 -23.04 20.07
CA MET A 208 7.35 -22.28 19.16
C MET A 208 6.53 -21.23 18.40
N LYS A 209 5.32 -21.58 17.95
CA LYS A 209 4.41 -20.62 17.28
C LYS A 209 3.99 -19.47 18.19
N ILE A 210 3.75 -19.72 19.47
CA ILE A 210 3.40 -18.68 20.46
C ILE A 210 4.61 -17.83 20.84
N LEU A 211 5.79 -18.43 21.01
CA LEU A 211 7.00 -17.70 21.41
C LEU A 211 7.58 -16.87 20.26
N PHE A 212 7.43 -17.32 19.02
CA PHE A 212 7.91 -16.66 17.82
C PHE A 212 7.52 -15.16 17.74
N PRO A 213 6.24 -14.76 17.80
CA PRO A 213 5.88 -13.35 17.71
C PRO A 213 6.50 -12.50 18.83
N VAL A 214 6.58 -13.03 20.05
CA VAL A 214 7.18 -12.31 21.19
C VAL A 214 8.67 -12.08 20.97
N VAL A 215 9.39 -13.11 20.53
CA VAL A 215 10.83 -13.01 20.26
C VAL A 215 11.09 -12.05 19.10
N VAL A 216 10.29 -12.12 18.03
CA VAL A 216 10.42 -11.22 16.87
C VAL A 216 10.18 -9.76 17.27
N ILE A 217 9.17 -9.46 18.08
CA ILE A 217 8.92 -8.11 18.58
C ILE A 217 10.13 -7.58 19.34
N ILE A 218 10.70 -8.36 20.26
CA ILE A 218 11.84 -7.94 21.08
C ILE A 218 13.09 -7.76 20.21
N VAL A 219 13.43 -8.74 19.38
CA VAL A 219 14.65 -8.73 18.57
C VAL A 219 14.59 -7.62 17.52
N VAL A 220 13.49 -7.54 16.75
CA VAL A 220 13.35 -6.51 15.71
C VAL A 220 13.18 -5.13 16.32
N GLY A 221 12.46 -5.00 17.44
CA GLY A 221 12.31 -3.72 18.14
C GLY A 221 13.63 -3.17 18.70
N LEU A 222 14.55 -4.05 19.13
CA LEU A 222 15.88 -3.65 19.58
C LEU A 222 16.83 -3.31 18.42
N ILE A 223 16.75 -4.01 17.29
CA ILE A 223 17.61 -3.78 16.12
C ILE A 223 17.13 -2.57 15.31
N ALA A 224 15.82 -2.45 15.09
CA ALA A 224 15.19 -1.44 14.24
C ALA A 224 13.95 -0.84 14.94
N PRO A 225 14.14 0.08 15.91
CA PRO A 225 13.05 0.63 16.71
C PRO A 225 11.90 1.25 15.91
N LYS A 226 12.19 1.82 14.72
CA LYS A 226 11.17 2.40 13.83
C LYS A 226 10.21 1.36 13.23
N ALA A 227 10.67 0.13 13.02
CA ALA A 227 9.83 -0.96 12.51
C ALA A 227 8.94 -1.60 13.60
N THR A 228 9.14 -1.22 14.86
CA THR A 228 8.43 -1.82 16.01
C THR A 228 6.92 -1.69 15.90
N ALA A 229 6.40 -0.56 15.39
CA ALA A 229 4.95 -0.38 15.25
C ALA A 229 4.35 -1.40 14.28
N LEU A 230 4.92 -1.51 13.07
CA LEU A 230 4.46 -2.43 12.03
C LEU A 230 4.62 -3.90 12.45
N ILE A 231 5.82 -4.28 12.88
CA ILE A 231 6.12 -5.67 13.30
C ILE A 231 5.34 -6.02 14.56
N GLY A 232 5.20 -5.08 15.50
CA GLY A 232 4.40 -5.24 16.71
C GLY A 232 2.93 -5.54 16.41
N CYS A 233 2.30 -4.74 15.55
CA CYS A 233 0.92 -4.96 15.11
C CYS A 233 0.76 -6.29 14.37
N LEU A 234 1.67 -6.62 13.45
CA LEU A 234 1.64 -7.90 12.73
C LEU A 234 1.79 -9.10 13.67
N MET A 235 2.76 -9.06 14.58
CA MET A 235 3.02 -10.14 15.54
C MET A 235 1.94 -10.23 16.62
N LEU A 236 1.29 -9.12 16.98
CA LEU A 236 0.10 -9.12 17.82
C LEU A 236 -1.03 -9.93 17.17
N GLY A 237 -1.31 -9.68 15.89
CA GLY A 237 -2.28 -10.45 15.12
C GLY A 237 -1.99 -11.94 15.13
N ASN A 238 -0.72 -12.31 14.89
CA ASN A 238 -0.26 -13.70 14.97
C ASN A 238 -0.51 -14.29 16.37
N LEU A 239 -0.15 -13.57 17.43
CA LEU A 239 -0.36 -14.04 18.80
C LEU A 239 -1.84 -14.21 19.15
N LEU A 240 -2.74 -13.36 18.65
CA LEU A 240 -4.19 -13.53 18.82
C LEU A 240 -4.67 -14.88 18.25
N LYS A 241 -4.15 -15.27 17.08
CA LYS A 241 -4.43 -16.56 16.43
C LYS A 241 -3.80 -17.73 17.20
N GLU A 242 -2.49 -17.68 17.43
CA GLU A 242 -1.73 -18.83 17.94
C GLU A 242 -1.89 -19.06 19.45
N SER A 243 -2.35 -18.07 20.21
CA SER A 243 -2.60 -18.20 21.64
C SER A 243 -3.80 -19.09 21.97
N GLY A 244 -4.79 -19.20 21.08
CA GLY A 244 -5.98 -20.05 21.23
C GLY A 244 -6.95 -19.65 22.36
N VAL A 245 -6.62 -18.63 23.16
CA VAL A 245 -7.41 -18.19 24.33
C VAL A 245 -8.38 -17.06 24.02
N VAL A 246 -8.25 -16.40 22.86
CA VAL A 246 -9.06 -15.24 22.45
C VAL A 246 -9.67 -15.40 21.05
N PRO A 247 -10.46 -16.46 20.80
CA PRO A 247 -11.02 -16.73 19.46
C PRO A 247 -11.91 -15.59 18.95
N GLY A 248 -12.65 -14.91 19.82
CA GLY A 248 -13.47 -13.75 19.45
C GLY A 248 -12.64 -12.56 18.96
N LEU A 249 -11.49 -12.30 19.59
CA LEU A 249 -10.58 -11.21 19.15
C LEU A 249 -9.88 -11.58 17.85
N SER A 250 -9.44 -12.83 17.69
CA SER A 250 -8.83 -13.30 16.44
C SER A 250 -9.81 -13.20 15.27
N ALA A 251 -11.05 -13.67 15.44
CA ALA A 251 -12.08 -13.60 14.41
C ALA A 251 -12.50 -12.16 14.09
N ALA A 252 -12.54 -11.28 15.09
CA ALA A 252 -12.80 -9.86 14.89
C ALA A 252 -11.66 -9.18 14.13
N ALA A 253 -10.40 -9.51 14.44
CA ALA A 253 -9.21 -8.97 13.78
C ALA A 253 -9.13 -9.40 12.30
N GLU A 254 -9.32 -10.68 12.00
CA GLU A 254 -9.17 -11.23 10.65
C GLU A 254 -10.32 -10.80 9.70
N ASN A 255 -11.53 -10.61 10.24
CA ASN A 255 -12.72 -10.29 9.43
C ASN A 255 -13.16 -8.82 9.61
N ALA A 256 -13.77 -8.51 10.75
CA ALA A 256 -14.49 -7.25 10.94
C ALA A 256 -13.55 -6.04 10.91
N LEU A 257 -12.42 -6.12 11.62
CA LEU A 257 -11.42 -5.05 11.68
C LEU A 257 -10.83 -4.80 10.29
N VAL A 258 -10.37 -5.85 9.59
CA VAL A 258 -9.83 -5.70 8.23
C VAL A 258 -10.85 -5.08 7.30
N ASN A 259 -12.10 -5.54 7.31
CA ASN A 259 -13.14 -5.00 6.43
C ASN A 259 -13.44 -3.52 6.71
N ILE A 260 -13.58 -3.15 7.99
CA ILE A 260 -13.82 -1.75 8.39
C ILE A 260 -12.64 -0.87 7.97
N VAL A 261 -11.42 -1.28 8.30
CA VAL A 261 -10.23 -0.50 8.00
C VAL A 261 -9.96 -0.44 6.51
N THR A 262 -10.28 -1.49 5.74
CA THR A 262 -10.15 -1.49 4.28
C THR A 262 -11.08 -0.46 3.63
N ILE A 263 -12.32 -0.33 4.12
CA ILE A 263 -13.25 0.70 3.66
C ILE A 263 -12.68 2.09 3.96
N LEU A 264 -12.23 2.32 5.20
CA LEU A 264 -11.68 3.61 5.62
C LEU A 264 -10.40 3.96 4.85
N LEU A 265 -9.49 3.00 4.67
CA LEU A 265 -8.24 3.15 3.95
C LEU A 265 -8.53 3.49 2.48
N GLY A 266 -9.37 2.70 1.81
CA GLY A 266 -9.68 2.93 0.40
C GLY A 266 -10.38 4.27 0.15
N LEU A 267 -11.34 4.65 1.01
CA LEU A 267 -11.97 5.97 0.95
C LEU A 267 -10.96 7.11 1.16
N THR A 268 -10.02 6.94 2.09
CA THR A 268 -9.02 7.97 2.39
C THR A 268 -7.99 8.10 1.28
N VAL A 269 -7.53 6.98 0.70
CA VAL A 269 -6.60 6.97 -0.44
C VAL A 269 -7.25 7.64 -1.66
N GLY A 270 -8.51 7.30 -1.98
CA GLY A 270 -9.27 8.03 -3.01
C GLY A 270 -9.51 9.51 -2.62
N GLY A 271 -9.70 9.76 -1.33
CA GLY A 271 -9.74 11.06 -0.65
C GLY A 271 -8.55 11.98 -0.96
N MET A 272 -7.37 11.40 -1.14
CA MET A 272 -6.12 12.11 -1.38
C MET A 272 -5.87 12.40 -2.87
N MET A 273 -6.65 11.81 -3.77
CA MET A 273 -6.53 11.98 -5.22
C MET A 273 -7.29 13.20 -5.72
N LEU A 274 -6.95 14.38 -5.18
CA LEU A 274 -7.48 15.67 -5.65
C LEU A 274 -6.89 16.01 -7.02
N ALA A 275 -7.72 16.44 -7.97
CA ALA A 275 -7.29 16.66 -9.36
C ALA A 275 -6.14 17.67 -9.51
N THR A 276 -6.09 18.70 -8.67
CA THR A 276 -5.02 19.71 -8.71
C THR A 276 -3.68 19.16 -8.25
N GLU A 277 -3.66 18.11 -7.42
CA GLU A 277 -2.45 17.47 -6.91
C GLU A 277 -2.06 16.24 -7.74
N PHE A 278 -3.05 15.45 -8.16
CA PHE A 278 -2.86 14.21 -8.89
C PHE A 278 -2.41 14.42 -10.34
N LEU A 279 -2.99 15.40 -11.05
CA LEU A 279 -2.67 15.67 -12.45
C LEU A 279 -1.41 16.53 -12.65
N LYS A 280 -0.64 16.78 -11.59
CA LYS A 280 0.68 17.42 -11.72
C LYS A 280 1.63 16.47 -12.45
N PRO A 281 2.46 16.95 -13.39
CA PRO A 281 3.42 16.12 -14.10
C PRO A 281 4.31 15.30 -13.15
N GLN A 282 4.76 15.90 -12.05
CA GLN A 282 5.59 15.22 -11.05
C GLN A 282 4.85 14.01 -10.43
N THR A 283 3.58 14.16 -10.08
CA THR A 283 2.79 13.07 -9.48
C THR A 283 2.58 11.93 -10.45
N ILE A 284 2.31 12.22 -11.72
CA ILE A 284 2.18 11.21 -12.77
C ILE A 284 3.50 10.44 -12.93
N ILE A 285 4.63 11.13 -12.91
CA ILE A 285 5.96 10.51 -12.97
C ILE A 285 6.18 9.57 -11.79
N VAL A 286 5.89 10.01 -10.56
CA VAL A 286 6.03 9.20 -9.34
C VAL A 286 5.13 7.96 -9.43
N PHE A 287 3.90 8.12 -9.92
CA PHE A 287 3.00 7.00 -10.15
C PHE A 287 3.60 6.00 -11.16
N VAL A 288 3.94 6.46 -12.36
CA VAL A 288 4.51 5.56 -13.39
C VAL A 288 5.76 4.83 -12.88
N MET A 289 6.65 5.54 -12.16
CA MET A 289 7.83 4.93 -11.56
C MET A 289 7.50 3.94 -10.44
N GLY A 290 6.45 4.17 -9.65
CA GLY A 290 5.99 3.23 -8.64
C GLY A 290 5.45 1.92 -9.24
N ILE A 291 4.76 1.98 -10.39
CA ILE A 291 4.35 0.74 -11.12
C ILE A 291 5.58 -0.03 -11.57
N VAL A 292 6.58 0.66 -12.12
CA VAL A 292 7.86 0.05 -12.51
C VAL A 292 8.56 -0.54 -11.28
N ALA A 293 8.49 0.12 -10.13
CA ALA A 293 9.07 -0.35 -8.89
C ALA A 293 8.51 -1.71 -8.47
N PHE A 294 7.18 -1.83 -8.42
CA PHE A 294 6.51 -3.09 -8.12
C PHE A 294 6.79 -4.16 -9.16
N ALA A 295 6.97 -3.78 -10.43
CA ALA A 295 7.33 -4.72 -11.48
C ALA A 295 8.73 -5.31 -11.30
N LEU A 296 9.69 -4.50 -10.86
CA LEU A 296 11.04 -4.95 -10.56
C LEU A 296 11.09 -5.77 -9.28
N ASP A 297 10.37 -5.35 -8.23
CA ASP A 297 10.29 -6.08 -6.96
C ASP A 297 9.67 -7.48 -7.15
N THR A 298 8.59 -7.57 -7.92
CA THR A 298 7.98 -8.87 -8.27
C THR A 298 8.90 -9.74 -9.14
N GLY A 299 9.80 -9.13 -9.90
CA GLY A 299 10.69 -9.83 -10.82
C GLY A 299 12.06 -10.20 -10.25
N ALA A 300 12.46 -9.60 -9.13
CA ALA A 300 13.70 -9.87 -8.42
C ALA A 300 13.59 -11.14 -7.54
#